data_AF-A0AAD4WU19-F1
#
_entry.id   AF-A0AAD4WU19-F1
#
_cell.length_a   1.000
_cell.length_b   1.000
_cell.length_c   1.000
_cell.angle_alpha   90.00
_cell.angle_beta   90.00
_cell.angle_gamma   90.00
#
_symmetry.space_group_name_H-M   'P 1'
#
loop_
_entity.id
_entity.type
_entity.pdbx_description
1 polymer ?
#
loop_
_entity_poly.entity_id
_entity_poly.type
_entity_poly.pdbx_seq_one_letter_code
_entity_poly.pdbx_strand_id
1 'polypeptide(L)'
;MRAKQTMLHTMSGKGYARLEDEMRKASTSPDSITRGDVWICGHTRKSGGFLNQEVANAVVNLEAFSTHHHGNSTNLQGKKCKLLHWTGSGEVVALAEISSTNPQDNVHLCHLDWIVGKFGSLRYL
;
A
#
# COMPACT_ATOMS: atom_id res chain seq x y z
N MET A 1 -5.96 -12.98 27.34
CA MET A 1 -7.15 -13.20 26.48
C MET A 1 -6.81 -12.68 25.09
N ARG A 2 -7.03 -13.43 24.00
CA ARG A 2 -6.73 -12.96 22.64
C ARG A 2 -7.73 -11.87 22.26
N ALA A 3 -7.26 -10.72 21.77
CA ALA A 3 -8.15 -9.68 21.27
C ALA A 3 -9.03 -10.25 20.16
N LYS A 4 -10.34 -9.96 20.20
CA LYS A 4 -11.27 -10.42 19.17
C LYS A 4 -10.97 -9.67 17.88
N GLN A 5 -10.84 -10.39 16.77
CA GLN A 5 -10.74 -9.76 15.46
C GLN A 5 -12.03 -9.01 15.16
N THR A 6 -11.91 -7.75 14.79
CA THR A 6 -13.02 -6.87 14.43
C THR A 6 -13.35 -6.94 12.94
N MET A 7 -12.37 -7.27 12.11
CA MET A 7 -12.50 -7.46 10.66
C MET A 7 -12.82 -8.91 10.32
N LEU A 8 -14.09 -9.29 10.50
CA LEU A 8 -14.59 -10.63 10.19
C LEU A 8 -14.89 -10.76 8.69
N HIS A 9 -14.42 -11.83 8.07
CA HIS A 9 -14.76 -12.19 6.69
C HIS A 9 -15.95 -13.17 6.64
N THR A 10 -16.73 -13.15 5.55
CA THR A 10 -17.87 -14.06 5.34
C THR A 10 -17.47 -15.40 4.71
N MET A 11 -16.21 -15.51 4.26
CA MET A 11 -15.77 -16.58 3.37
C MET A 11 -15.37 -17.90 4.04
N SER A 12 -15.89 -18.27 5.22
CA SER A 12 -15.55 -19.57 5.86
C SER A 12 -14.03 -19.89 5.78
N GLY A 13 -13.64 -21.12 5.45
CA GLY A 13 -12.26 -21.54 5.15
C GLY A 13 -11.83 -21.33 3.69
N LYS A 14 -12.63 -20.64 2.86
CA LYS A 14 -12.22 -20.33 1.48
C LYS A 14 -11.20 -19.19 1.50
N GLY A 15 -10.07 -19.36 0.83
CA GLY A 15 -9.06 -18.31 0.67
C GLY A 15 -9.40 -17.30 -0.43
N TYR A 16 -8.71 -16.15 -0.41
CA TYR A 16 -8.91 -15.05 -1.37
C TYR A 16 -8.61 -15.43 -2.83
N ALA A 17 -7.56 -16.22 -3.08
CA ALA A 17 -7.21 -16.65 -4.44
C ALA A 17 -8.38 -17.39 -5.12
N ARG A 18 -9.06 -18.26 -4.38
CA ARG A 18 -10.21 -18.99 -4.90
C ARG A 18 -11.42 -18.08 -5.14
N LEU A 19 -11.63 -17.07 -4.29
CA LEU A 19 -12.70 -16.10 -4.51
C LEU A 19 -12.44 -15.24 -5.73
N GLU A 20 -11.20 -14.80 -5.93
CA GLU A 20 -10.80 -14.06 -7.13
C GLU A 20 -11.07 -14.88 -8.41
N ASP A 21 -10.76 -16.17 -8.42
CA ASP A 21 -11.09 -17.05 -9.54
C ASP A 21 -12.61 -17.23 -9.74
N GLU A 22 -13.38 -17.37 -8.66
CA GLU A 22 -14.85 -17.43 -8.72
C GLU A 22 -15.41 -16.11 -9.29
N MET A 23 -14.87 -14.96 -8.90
CA MET A 23 -15.25 -13.64 -9.41
C MET A 23 -14.88 -13.47 -10.88
N ARG A 24 -13.67 -13.85 -11.30
CA ARG A 24 -13.22 -13.80 -12.70
C ARG A 24 -14.08 -14.66 -13.61
N LYS A 25 -14.49 -15.85 -13.14
CA LYS A 25 -15.39 -16.75 -13.89
C LYS A 25 -16.81 -16.21 -14.01
N ALA A 26 -17.29 -15.49 -13.00
CA ALA A 26 -18.62 -14.91 -12.99
C ALA A 26 -18.70 -13.57 -13.75
N SER A 27 -17.59 -12.83 -13.84
CA SER A 27 -17.52 -11.53 -14.50
C SER A 27 -17.33 -11.64 -16.01
N THR A 28 -18.00 -10.77 -16.77
CA THR A 28 -17.74 -10.60 -18.21
C THR A 28 -16.36 -9.96 -18.47
N SER A 29 -15.84 -9.17 -17.52
CA SER A 29 -14.54 -8.51 -17.57
C SER A 29 -13.63 -8.96 -16.40
N PRO A 30 -12.85 -10.04 -16.57
CA PRO A 30 -12.03 -10.60 -15.49
C PRO A 30 -10.84 -9.70 -15.09
N ASP A 31 -10.35 -8.88 -16.01
CA ASP A 31 -9.19 -8.01 -15.80
C ASP A 31 -9.52 -6.74 -15.00
N SER A 32 -10.81 -6.38 -14.89
CA SER A 32 -11.24 -5.22 -14.09
C SER A 32 -11.34 -5.54 -12.60
N ILE A 33 -11.21 -6.81 -12.19
CA ILE A 33 -11.33 -7.22 -10.78
C ILE A 33 -10.06 -6.80 -10.05
N THR A 34 -10.20 -5.85 -9.14
CA THR A 34 -9.10 -5.41 -8.30
C THR A 34 -9.04 -6.24 -7.01
N ARG A 35 -7.88 -6.21 -6.35
CA ARG A 35 -7.72 -6.78 -5.00
C ARG A 35 -8.69 -6.16 -3.98
N GLY A 36 -9.06 -4.89 -4.19
CA GLY A 36 -10.07 -4.20 -3.39
C GLY A 36 -11.44 -4.86 -3.53
N ASP A 37 -11.85 -5.15 -4.75
CA ASP A 37 -13.13 -5.82 -5.03
C ASP A 37 -13.19 -7.22 -4.42
N VAL A 38 -12.10 -7.99 -4.54
CA VAL A 38 -11.98 -9.32 -3.92
C VAL A 38 -12.10 -9.22 -2.40
N TRP A 39 -11.47 -8.21 -1.81
CA TRP A 39 -11.55 -7.96 -0.37
C TRP A 39 -12.97 -7.55 0.06
N ILE A 40 -13.62 -6.66 -0.68
CA ILE A 40 -15.01 -6.23 -0.47
C ILE A 40 -15.95 -7.44 -0.52
N CYS A 41 -15.88 -8.23 -1.60
CA CYS A 41 -16.70 -9.45 -1.76
C CYS A 41 -16.49 -10.44 -0.62
N GLY A 42 -15.27 -10.55 -0.09
CA GLY A 42 -14.97 -11.41 1.04
C GLY A 42 -15.56 -10.96 2.38
N HIS A 43 -15.98 -9.71 2.50
CA HIS A 43 -16.60 -9.15 3.71
C HIS A 43 -18.09 -8.81 3.52
N THR A 44 -18.61 -9.02 2.31
CA THR A 44 -20.03 -8.83 1.98
C THR A 44 -20.77 -10.16 2.09
N ARG A 45 -22.00 -10.11 2.61
CA ARG A 45 -22.91 -11.28 2.64
C ARG A 45 -23.56 -11.47 1.27
N LYS A 46 -24.06 -12.67 0.99
CA LYS A 46 -24.88 -12.94 -0.21
C LYS A 46 -26.10 -12.02 -0.35
N SER A 47 -26.58 -11.45 0.76
CA SER A 47 -27.68 -10.48 0.80
C SER A 47 -27.25 -9.02 0.54
N GLY A 48 -25.98 -8.75 0.24
CA GLY A 48 -25.47 -7.42 -0.12
C GLY A 48 -25.06 -6.52 1.05
N GLY A 49 -25.15 -6.98 2.30
CA GLY A 49 -24.75 -6.21 3.49
C GLY A 49 -23.36 -6.56 4.02
N PHE A 50 -22.66 -5.56 4.56
CA PHE A 50 -21.38 -5.73 5.29
C PHE A 50 -21.59 -6.33 6.68
N LEU A 51 -20.59 -7.06 7.19
CA LEU A 51 -20.66 -7.69 8.50
C LEU A 51 -20.59 -6.70 9.67
N ASN A 52 -19.72 -5.70 9.57
CA ASN A 52 -19.42 -4.76 10.64
C ASN A 52 -19.27 -3.34 10.09
N GLN A 53 -19.52 -2.34 10.95
CA GLN A 53 -19.37 -0.93 10.60
C GLN A 53 -17.92 -0.56 10.25
N GLU A 54 -16.93 -1.24 10.85
CA GLU A 54 -15.51 -1.07 10.50
C GLU A 54 -15.19 -1.48 9.06
N VAL A 55 -15.85 -2.53 8.55
CA VAL A 55 -15.71 -2.96 7.15
C VAL A 55 -16.25 -1.86 6.24
N ALA A 56 -17.42 -1.30 6.55
CA ALA A 56 -17.99 -0.20 5.79
C ALA A 56 -17.05 1.02 5.75
N ASN A 57 -16.46 1.39 6.90
CA ASN A 57 -15.49 2.49 6.96
C ASN A 57 -14.22 2.20 6.13
N ALA A 58 -13.73 0.96 6.14
CA ALA A 58 -12.57 0.57 5.35
C ALA A 58 -12.84 0.63 3.83
N VAL A 59 -14.07 0.29 3.40
CA VAL A 59 -14.48 0.45 1.99
C VAL A 59 -14.48 1.92 1.58
N VAL A 60 -15.06 2.81 2.40
CA VAL A 60 -15.05 4.26 2.14
C VAL A 60 -13.61 4.80 2.01
N ASN A 61 -12.71 4.35 2.89
CA ASN A 61 -11.31 4.73 2.80
C ASN A 61 -10.66 4.19 1.51
N LEU A 62 -10.96 2.95 1.12
CA LEU A 62 -10.43 2.34 -0.11
C LEU A 62 -10.89 3.07 -1.38
N GLU A 63 -12.14 3.51 -1.41
CA GLU A 63 -12.67 4.36 -2.49
C GLU A 63 -11.96 5.72 -2.53
N ALA A 64 -11.71 6.33 -1.37
CA ALA A 64 -10.93 7.56 -1.28
C ALA A 64 -9.50 7.37 -1.81
N PHE A 65 -8.81 6.27 -1.46
CA PHE A 65 -7.47 5.95 -1.96
C PHE A 65 -7.43 5.72 -3.48
N SER A 66 -8.45 5.05 -4.02
CA SER A 66 -8.55 4.78 -5.46
C SER A 66 -8.64 6.09 -6.27
N THR A 67 -9.31 7.10 -5.70
CA THR A 67 -9.43 8.44 -6.31
C THR A 67 -8.09 9.20 -6.34
N HIS A 68 -7.19 8.94 -5.38
CA HIS A 68 -5.87 9.58 -5.34
C HIS A 68 -4.85 8.98 -6.31
N HIS A 69 -5.06 7.74 -6.79
CA HIS A 69 -4.12 7.04 -7.67
C HIS A 69 -4.42 7.18 -9.17
N HIS A 70 -5.53 7.80 -9.56
CA HIS A 70 -5.75 8.23 -10.96
C HIS A 70 -5.27 9.67 -11.22
N GLY A 71 -4.70 10.33 -10.19
CA GLY A 71 -4.08 11.65 -10.30
C GLY A 71 -2.69 11.57 -10.91
N ASN A 72 -2.62 11.63 -12.25
CA ASN A 72 -1.52 12.15 -13.06
C ASN A 72 -0.11 12.07 -12.43
N SER A 73 0.65 11.01 -12.78
CA SER A 73 2.11 10.91 -12.58
C SER A 73 2.81 12.05 -13.34
N THR A 74 2.70 13.26 -12.82
CA THR A 74 3.29 14.46 -13.40
C THR A 74 4.40 14.93 -12.49
N ASN A 75 5.60 14.47 -12.86
CA ASN A 75 6.88 15.08 -12.56
C ASN A 75 7.21 15.17 -11.06
N LEU A 76 7.34 14.01 -10.40
CA LEU A 76 8.09 13.94 -9.12
C LEU A 76 9.60 13.85 -9.34
N GLN A 77 10.03 13.57 -10.57
CA GLN A 77 11.43 13.53 -10.96
C GLN A 77 12.11 14.88 -10.69
N GLY A 78 13.24 14.86 -9.99
CA GLY A 78 13.96 16.08 -9.59
C GLY A 78 13.39 16.78 -8.36
N LYS A 79 12.29 16.29 -7.77
CA LYS A 79 11.76 16.87 -6.52
C LYS A 79 12.53 16.35 -5.32
N LYS A 80 12.87 17.28 -4.42
CA LYS A 80 13.50 16.97 -3.13
C LYS A 80 12.47 16.41 -2.15
N CYS A 81 12.86 15.38 -1.41
CA CYS A 81 12.07 14.75 -0.36
C CYS A 81 12.89 14.61 0.93
N LYS A 82 12.18 14.44 2.05
CA LYS A 82 12.79 14.23 3.38
C LYS A 82 12.77 12.72 3.67
N LEU A 83 13.93 12.15 3.99
CA LEU A 83 14.02 10.80 4.51
C LEU A 83 13.79 10.85 6.02
N LEU A 84 12.81 10.09 6.50
CA LEU A 84 12.44 10.03 7.91
C LEU A 84 13.12 8.84 8.59
N HIS A 85 13.37 8.97 9.89
CA HIS A 85 13.84 7.85 10.70
C HIS A 85 12.77 6.75 10.78
N TRP A 86 13.19 5.50 10.60
CA TRP A 86 12.28 4.35 10.47
C TRP A 86 11.47 4.04 11.74
N THR A 87 11.89 4.53 12.90
CA THR A 87 11.17 4.31 14.18
C THR A 87 9.88 5.13 14.30
N GLY A 88 9.55 5.96 13.31
CA GLY A 88 8.31 6.75 13.32
C GLY A 88 8.36 7.97 14.24
N SER A 89 9.54 8.39 14.71
CA SER A 89 9.71 9.62 15.48
C SER A 89 9.39 10.90 14.68
N GLY A 90 9.31 10.81 13.35
CA GLY A 90 9.15 11.96 12.46
C GLY A 90 10.43 12.77 12.27
N GLU A 91 11.55 12.31 12.81
CA GLU A 91 12.86 12.93 12.66
C GLU A 91 13.37 12.80 11.22
N VAL A 92 13.89 13.89 10.66
CA VAL A 92 14.45 13.94 9.31
C VAL A 92 15.93 13.56 9.36
N VAL A 93 16.29 12.43 8.73
CA VAL A 93 17.66 11.90 8.74
C VAL A 93 18.45 12.27 7.48
N ALA A 94 17.77 12.58 6.38
CA ALA A 94 18.41 13.06 5.15
C ALA A 94 17.42 13.84 4.27
N LEU A 95 17.97 14.60 3.32
CA LEU A 95 17.23 15.10 2.16
C LEU A 95 17.66 14.26 0.94
N ALA A 96 16.69 13.82 0.15
CA ALA A 96 16.93 13.06 -1.07
C ALA A 96 16.22 13.72 -2.26
N GLU A 97 16.55 13.30 -3.47
CA GLU A 97 15.90 13.74 -4.70
C GLU A 97 15.40 12.52 -5.46
N ILE A 98 14.17 12.60 -5.99
CA ILE A 98 13.56 11.49 -6.71
C ILE A 98 14.12 11.44 -8.12
N SER A 99 14.91 10.41 -8.42
CA SER A 99 15.56 10.23 -9.72
C SER A 99 14.63 9.66 -10.80
N SER A 100 13.67 8.80 -10.42
CA SER A 100 12.60 8.30 -11.30
C SER A 100 11.44 7.75 -10.48
N THR A 101 10.23 7.81 -11.05
CA THR A 101 9.02 7.15 -10.53
C THR A 101 8.51 6.06 -11.47
N ASN A 102 9.21 5.78 -12.57
CA ASN A 102 8.86 4.73 -13.51
C ASN A 102 9.41 3.38 -13.01
N PRO A 103 8.54 2.37 -12.77
CA PRO A 103 8.99 1.06 -12.29
C PRO A 103 9.83 0.28 -13.31
N GLN A 104 9.86 0.71 -14.58
CA GLN A 104 10.71 0.11 -15.62
C GLN A 104 12.12 0.73 -15.67
N ASP A 105 12.38 1.82 -14.96
CA ASP A 105 13.69 2.46 -14.96
C ASP A 105 14.64 1.74 -13.99
N ASN A 106 15.80 1.32 -14.50
CA ASN A 106 16.86 0.74 -13.67
C ASN A 106 17.64 1.85 -12.95
N VAL A 107 17.27 2.15 -11.71
CA VAL A 107 17.97 3.12 -10.85
C VAL A 107 19.17 2.45 -10.17
N HIS A 108 20.23 2.15 -10.94
CA HIS A 108 21.31 1.28 -10.48
C HIS A 108 22.51 1.93 -9.77
N LEU A 109 22.60 3.26 -9.64
CA LEU A 109 23.72 3.90 -8.95
C LEU A 109 23.27 5.11 -8.11
N CYS A 110 23.24 4.95 -6.79
CA CYS A 110 23.48 6.08 -5.90
C CYS A 110 25.00 6.19 -5.71
N HIS A 111 25.64 7.09 -6.45
CA HIS A 111 27.04 7.46 -6.21
C HIS A 111 27.12 8.08 -4.80
N LEU A 112 27.73 7.35 -3.86
CA LEU A 112 27.78 7.68 -2.42
C LEU A 112 28.82 8.77 -2.08
N ASP A 113 29.24 9.60 -3.03
CA ASP A 113 30.40 10.48 -2.85
C ASP A 113 30.10 11.91 -2.32
N TRP A 114 28.95 12.17 -1.70
CA TRP A 114 28.70 13.50 -1.10
C TRP A 114 27.95 13.53 0.25
N ILE A 115 27.83 12.43 1.00
CA ILE A 115 27.56 12.59 2.44
C ILE A 115 28.89 12.93 3.14
N VAL A 116 29.42 14.14 2.88
CA VAL A 116 30.35 14.80 3.80
C VAL A 116 29.51 15.37 4.94
N GLY A 117 28.90 14.47 5.70
CA GLY A 117 28.31 14.74 7.00
C GLY A 117 29.12 13.95 8.00
N LYS A 118 29.92 14.65 8.82
CA LYS A 118 30.70 14.12 9.94
C LYS A 118 29.91 13.04 10.71
N PHE A 119 30.08 11.78 10.36
CA PHE A 119 29.83 10.70 11.29
C PHE A 119 31.03 10.67 12.23
N GLY A 120 30.80 11.13 13.46
CA GLY A 120 31.74 10.98 14.54
C GLY A 120 32.22 9.54 14.60
N SER A 121 33.54 9.39 14.54
CA SER A 121 34.25 8.13 14.72
C SER A 121 33.81 7.48 16.04
N LEU A 122 33.03 6.42 15.97
CA LEU A 122 32.92 5.45 17.04
C LEU A 122 34.09 4.48 16.87
N ARG A 123 35.20 4.79 17.55
CA ARG A 123 36.24 3.82 17.85
C ARG A 123 35.64 2.74 18.74
N TYR A 124 35.69 1.50 18.30
CA TYR A 124 35.56 0.34 19.18
C TYR A 124 36.88 0.22 19.96
N LEU A 125 36.80 0.23 21.29
CA LEU A 125 37.82 -0.35 22.16
C LEU A 125 37.65 -1.87 22.18
#